data_AF-A0A0F6A4Q1-F1
#
_entry.id   AF-A0A0F6A4Q1-F1
#
_cell.length_a   1.000
_cell.length_b   1.000
_cell.length_c   1.000
_cell.angle_alpha   90.00
_cell.angle_beta   90.00
_cell.angle_gamma   90.00
#
_symmetry.space_group_name_H-M   'P 1'
#
loop_
_entity.id
_entity.type
_entity.pdbx_description
1 polymer ?
#
loop_
_entity_poly.entity_id
_entity_poly.type
_entity_poly.pdbx_seq_one_letter_code
_entity_poly.pdbx_strand_id
1 'polypeptide(L)' 'MSTKILLSLIGAFMLVGTQAGATDYNDPNFRYYRVTCIDKITHTNVWFDISREWDYTWTSRCNAVNGYLDVYKAYWREER' A
#
# COMPACT_ATOMS: atom_id res chain seq x y z
N MET A 1 -17.15 29.70 -43.75
CA MET A 1 -17.33 29.25 -42.36
C MET A 1 -17.42 27.73 -42.35
N SER A 2 -16.36 27.05 -41.91
CA SER A 2 -16.36 25.59 -41.72
C SER A 2 -15.95 25.29 -40.29
N THR A 3 -16.89 24.80 -39.50
CA THR A 3 -16.69 24.23 -38.18
C THR A 3 -15.93 22.92 -38.31
N LYS A 4 -14.76 22.84 -37.68
CA LYS A 4 -14.10 21.56 -37.40
C LYS A 4 -13.91 21.45 -35.89
N ILE A 5 -14.83 20.70 -35.28
CA ILE A 5 -14.66 20.14 -33.94
C ILE A 5 -13.79 18.90 -34.11
N LEU A 6 -12.65 18.82 -33.42
CA LEU A 6 -12.01 17.54 -33.15
C LEU A 6 -11.21 17.57 -31.84
N LEU A 7 -11.93 17.15 -30.81
CA LEU A 7 -11.53 16.26 -29.72
C LEU A 7 -10.06 16.28 -29.26
N SER A 8 -9.90 16.89 -28.09
CA SER A 8 -8.86 16.64 -27.09
C SER A 8 -8.51 15.15 -26.95
N LEU A 9 -7.32 14.76 -27.41
CA LEU A 9 -6.67 13.54 -26.93
C LEU A 9 -6.08 13.83 -25.54
N ILE A 10 -6.87 13.54 -24.51
CA ILE A 10 -6.33 13.27 -23.17
C ILE A 10 -5.55 11.97 -23.32
N GLY A 11 -4.23 12.08 -23.45
CA GLY A 11 -3.34 10.93 -23.34
C GLY A 11 -3.55 10.32 -21.97
N ALA A 12 -4.09 9.11 -21.93
CA ALA A 12 -4.19 8.33 -20.72
C ALA A 12 -2.78 8.14 -20.15
N PHE A 13 -2.54 8.68 -18.95
CA PHE A 13 -1.40 8.33 -18.13
C PHE A 13 -1.52 6.83 -17.83
N MET A 14 -0.84 6.00 -18.62
CA MET A 14 -0.54 4.65 -18.22
C MET A 14 0.52 4.74 -17.12
N LEU A 15 0.07 4.86 -15.87
CA LEU A 15 0.84 4.40 -14.72
C LEU A 15 0.97 2.88 -14.88
N VAL A 16 1.94 2.46 -15.70
CA VAL A 16 2.49 1.12 -15.61
C VAL A 16 3.25 1.12 -14.29
N GLY A 17 2.52 0.89 -13.21
CA GLY A 17 3.08 0.50 -11.94
C GLY A 17 3.75 -0.84 -12.17
N THR A 18 5.02 -0.81 -12.58
CA THR A 18 5.90 -1.96 -12.44
C THR A 18 5.98 -2.24 -10.94
N GLN A 19 5.07 -3.08 -10.44
CA GLN A 19 5.02 -3.58 -9.08
C GLN A 19 6.19 -4.57 -8.86
N ALA A 20 7.39 -4.12 -9.14
CA ALA A 20 8.63 -4.80 -8.84
C ALA A 20 9.27 -4.05 -7.67
N GLY A 21 8.68 -4.18 -6.49
CA GLY A 21 9.24 -3.56 -5.29
C GLY A 21 8.37 -3.75 -4.06
N ALA A 22 8.84 -4.62 -3.17
CA ALA A 22 8.48 -4.67 -1.74
C ALA A 22 7.29 -5.52 -1.30
N THR A 23 6.97 -6.61 -2.00
CA THR A 23 6.23 -7.73 -1.40
C THR A 23 7.10 -8.97 -1.24
N ASP A 24 7.12 -9.60 -0.05
CA ASP A 24 7.68 -10.95 0.15
C ASP A 24 6.80 -12.02 -0.55
N TYR A 25 6.12 -11.63 -1.63
CA TYR A 25 5.24 -12.50 -2.41
C TYR A 25 5.97 -13.72 -2.97
N ASN A 26 7.28 -13.60 -3.20
CA ASN A 26 8.12 -14.69 -3.69
C ASN A 26 8.55 -15.67 -2.59
N ASP A 27 8.33 -15.34 -1.31
CA ASP A 27 8.53 -16.30 -0.22
C ASP A 27 7.28 -17.20 -0.13
N PRO A 28 7.39 -18.51 -0.41
CA PRO A 28 6.25 -19.43 -0.35
C PRO A 28 5.64 -19.53 1.04
N ASN A 29 6.40 -19.20 2.09
CA ASN A 29 5.95 -19.18 3.48
C ASN A 29 5.28 -17.86 3.86
N PHE A 30 5.42 -16.79 3.08
CA PHE A 30 4.78 -15.50 3.38
C PHE A 30 3.26 -15.57 3.24
N ARG A 31 2.54 -14.95 4.20
CA ARG A 31 1.07 -14.98 4.24
C ARG A 31 0.45 -13.61 4.09
N TYR A 32 0.78 -12.68 4.97
CA TYR A 32 0.19 -11.36 4.98
C TYR A 32 1.06 -10.35 5.75
N TYR A 33 0.83 -9.08 5.44
CA TYR A 33 1.21 -7.94 6.26
C TYR A 33 0.13 -7.73 7.31
N ARG A 34 0.55 -7.58 8.56
CA ARG A 34 -0.25 -6.95 9.62
C ARG A 34 0.32 -5.56 9.82
N VAL A 35 -0.49 -4.56 9.54
CA VAL A 35 -0.09 -3.15 9.58
C VAL A 35 -0.86 -2.48 10.69
N THR A 36 -0.15 -1.75 11.55
CA THR A 36 -0.76 -0.98 12.64
C THR A 36 -0.27 0.45 12.54
N CYS A 37 -1.19 1.40 12.63
CA CYS A 37 -0.82 2.80 12.81
C CYS A 37 -0.95 3.17 14.28
N ILE A 38 0.14 3.68 14.85
CA ILE A 38 0.24 4.00 16.26
C ILE A 38 0.43 5.51 16.37
N ASP A 39 -0.41 6.18 17.16
CA ASP A 39 -0.28 7.62 17.42
C ASP A 39 1.05 7.92 18.12
N LYS A 40 1.81 8.91 17.65
CA LYS A 40 3.15 9.21 18.17
C LYS A 40 3.16 9.81 19.57
N ILE A 41 2.05 10.39 20.01
CA ILE A 41 1.93 11.10 21.29
C ILE A 41 1.37 10.13 22.33
N THR A 42 0.20 9.56 22.04
CA THR A 42 -0.52 8.70 22.98
C THR A 42 -0.05 7.26 22.95
N HIS A 43 0.71 6.85 21.93
CA HIS A 43 1.13 5.46 21.71
C HIS A 43 -0.05 4.48 21.61
N THR A 44 -1.23 4.97 21.24
CA THR A 44 -2.42 4.14 21.06
C THR A 44 -2.57 3.70 19.60
N ASN A 45 -3.10 2.49 19.40
CA ASN A 45 -3.45 2.01 18.06
C ASN A 45 -4.62 2.83 17.50
N VAL A 46 -4.38 3.52 16.38
CA VAL A 46 -5.40 4.32 15.68
C VAL A 46 -6.23 3.42 14.77
N TRP A 47 -5.54 2.57 14.00
CA TRP A 47 -6.15 1.60 13.12
C TRP A 47 -5.17 0.46 12.82
N PHE A 48 -5.70 -0.65 12.33
CA PHE A 48 -4.91 -1.76 11.81
C PHE A 48 -5.48 -2.25 10.49
N ASP A 49 -4.64 -2.93 9.72
CA ASP A 49 -4.99 -3.55 8.44
C ASP A 49 -4.28 -4.89 8.30
N ILE A 50 -4.88 -5.79 7.51
CA ILE A 50 -4.32 -7.09 7.17
C ILE A 50 -4.48 -7.30 5.68
N SER A 51 -3.37 -7.43 4.97
CA SER A 51 -3.39 -7.62 3.52
C SER A 51 -2.31 -8.60 3.08
N ARG A 52 -2.60 -9.37 2.03
CA ARG A 52 -1.57 -10.19 1.35
C ARG A 52 -0.66 -9.33 0.46
N GLU A 53 -1.12 -8.14 0.09
CA GLU A 53 -0.42 -7.23 -0.81
C GLU A 53 0.01 -5.98 -0.03
N TRP A 54 1.14 -5.41 -0.44
CA TRP A 54 1.61 -4.15 0.11
C TRP A 54 0.77 -2.99 -0.45
N ASP A 55 0.18 -2.18 0.44
CA ASP A 55 -0.48 -0.94 0.06
C ASP A 55 0.42 0.27 0.37
N TYR A 56 0.85 0.96 -0.70
CA TYR A 56 1.71 2.14 -0.59
C TYR A 56 1.05 3.33 0.11
N THR A 57 -0.28 3.33 0.26
CA THR A 57 -1.03 4.40 0.92
C THR A 57 -0.94 4.32 2.44
N TRP A 58 -0.62 3.15 3.04
CA TRP A 58 -0.57 2.96 4.49
C TRP A 58 0.30 3.99 5.21
N THR A 59 1.50 4.26 4.67
CA THR A 59 2.42 5.25 5.23
C THR A 59 1.81 6.65 5.23
N SER A 60 1.24 7.08 4.09
CA SER A 60 0.63 8.40 3.96
C SER A 60 -0.60 8.57 4.87
N ARG A 61 -1.45 7.53 4.93
CA ARG A 61 -2.64 7.48 5.78
C ARG A 61 -2.26 7.53 7.27
N CYS A 62 -1.18 6.86 7.67
CA CYS A 62 -0.74 6.89 9.06
C CYS A 62 -0.10 8.23 9.44
N ASN A 63 0.70 8.82 8.54
CA ASN A 63 1.27 10.15 8.76
C ASN A 63 0.19 11.24 8.86
N ALA A 64 -0.91 11.11 8.12
CA ALA A 64 -2.03 12.06 8.16
C ALA A 64 -2.71 12.16 9.54
N VAL A 65 -2.60 11.12 10.37
CA VAL A 65 -3.10 11.09 11.75
C VAL A 65 -1.98 11.27 12.78
N ASN A 66 -0.83 11.82 12.38
CA ASN A 66 0.35 11.95 13.24
C ASN A 66 0.84 10.61 13.84
N GLY A 67 0.62 9.50 13.13
CA GLY A 67 1.06 8.18 13.56
C GLY A 67 2.43 7.79 13.01
N TYR A 68 2.97 6.68 13.52
CA TYR A 68 4.02 5.91 12.87
C TYR A 68 3.48 4.53 12.49
N LEU A 69 3.96 4.02 11.36
CA LEU A 69 3.52 2.73 10.82
C LEU A 69 4.37 1.61 11.42
N ASP A 70 3.72 0.64 12.05
CA ASP A 70 4.31 -0.63 12.46
C ASP A 70 3.83 -1.74 11.52
N VAL A 71 4.77 -2.51 10.98
CA VAL A 71 4.48 -3.54 9.97
C VAL A 71 5.11 -4.85 10.42
N TYR A 72 4.25 -5.83 10.64
CA TYR A 72 4.63 -7.20 10.90
C TYR A 72 4.34 -8.06 9.67
N LYS A 73 5.30 -8.89 9.25
CA LYS A 73 5.12 -9.88 8.19
C LYS A 73 4.87 -11.25 8.81
N ALA A 74 3.73 -11.86 8.46
CA ALA A 74 3.39 -13.19 8.92
C ALA A 74 3.83 -14.25 7.90
N TYR A 75 4.45 -15.31 8.41
CA TYR A 75 4.87 -16.48 7.64
C TYR A 75 4.27 -17.74 8.26
N TRP A 76 4.08 -18.81 7.49
CA TRP A 76 3.88 -20.13 8.10
C TRP A 76 5.10 -20.50 8.94
N ARG A 77 4.85 -21.15 10.07
CA ARG A 77 5.91 -21.84 10.79
C ARG A 77 6.23 -23.11 10.00
N GLU A 78 7.47 -23.28 9.55
CA GLU A 78 7.93 -24.62 9.16
C GLU A 78 7.90 -25.48 10.44
N GLU A 79 7.01 -26.47 10.48
CA GLU A 79 7.16 -27.58 11.43
C GLU A 79 8.43 -28.33 11.01
N ARG A 80 9.51 -28.17 11.77
CA ARG A 80 10.70 -29.03 11.70
C ARG A 80 10.51 -30.24 12.60
#